data_AF-A0A2X2BN23-F1
#
_entry.id   AF-A0A2X2BN23-F1
#
_cell.length_a   1.000
_cell.length_b   1.000
_cell.length_c   1.000
_cell.angle_alpha   90.00
_cell.angle_beta   90.00
_cell.angle_gamma   90.00
#
_symmetry.space_group_name_H-M   'P 1'
#
loop_
_entity.id
_entity.type
_entity.pdbx_description
1 polymer ?
#
loop_
_entity_poly.entity_id
_entity_poly.type
_entity_poly.pdbx_seq_one_letter_code
_entity_poly.pdbx_strand_id
1 'polypeptide(L)' 'MTDLTAAARLALSLMDLTTLNDDDTDEKSDKNYVIRRKSPEGNTAAICIYPRFIPLARKVLREQGTPEIRIATVN' A
#
# COMPACT_ATOMS: atom_id res chain seq x y z
N MET A 1 20.62 2.84 -17.71
CA MET A 1 19.85 2.75 -16.45
C MET A 1 20.87 2.92 -15.34
N THR A 2 20.75 3.97 -14.51
CA THR A 2 21.74 4.19 -13.45
C THR A 2 21.51 3.18 -12.33
N ASP A 3 22.58 2.86 -11.60
CA ASP A 3 22.53 1.96 -10.45
C ASP A 3 21.48 2.41 -9.41
N LEU A 4 21.38 3.73 -9.20
CA LEU A 4 20.39 4.32 -8.29
C LEU A 4 18.94 4.07 -8.73
N THR A 5 18.62 4.10 -10.03
CA THR A 5 17.26 3.80 -10.51
C THR A 5 16.93 2.33 -10.33
N ALA A 6 17.89 1.43 -10.53
CA ALA A 6 17.69 0.00 -10.29
C ALA A 6 17.47 -0.28 -8.80
N ALA A 7 18.29 0.33 -7.93
CA ALA A 7 18.14 0.25 -6.48
C ALA A 7 16.79 0.81 -6.01
N ALA A 8 16.32 1.94 -6.56
CA ALA A 8 15.03 2.52 -6.22
C ALA A 8 13.85 1.61 -6.58
N ARG A 9 13.89 0.94 -7.75
CA ARG A 9 12.86 -0.02 -8.16
C ARG A 9 12.83 -1.26 -7.27
N LEU A 10 14.02 -1.75 -6.88
CA LEU A 10 14.12 -2.85 -5.93
C LEU A 10 13.59 -2.45 -4.54
N ALA A 11 13.95 -1.25 -4.06
CA ALA A 11 13.44 -0.74 -2.80
C ALA A 11 11.90 -0.63 -2.83
N LEU A 12 11.33 -0.14 -3.94
CA LEU A 12 9.88 -0.04 -4.12
C LEU A 12 9.20 -1.40 -4.01
N SER A 13 9.72 -2.43 -4.67
CA SER A 13 9.11 -3.77 -4.66
C SER A 13 9.23 -4.50 -3.32
N LEU A 14 10.11 -4.03 -2.42
CA LEU A 14 10.34 -4.58 -1.08
C LEU A 14 9.68 -3.75 0.03
N MET A 15 9.06 -2.62 -0.32
CA MET A 15 8.56 -1.68 0.68
C MET A 15 7.20 -2.10 1.25
N ASP A 16 7.12 -2.07 2.58
CA ASP A 16 5.85 -2.05 3.32
C ASP A 16 5.44 -0.61 3.53
N LEU A 17 4.64 -0.09 2.59
CA LEU A 17 4.21 1.29 2.70
C LEU A 17 3.28 1.39 3.92
N THR A 18 3.41 2.42 4.75
CA THR A 18 2.74 2.46 6.08
C THR A 18 1.92 3.75 6.25
N THR A 19 0.68 3.63 6.74
CA THR A 19 -0.07 4.75 7.35
C THR A 19 -0.63 4.28 8.68
N LEU A 20 -0.29 5.01 9.73
CA LEU A 20 -0.73 4.77 11.09
C LEU A 20 -0.91 6.14 11.76
N ASN A 21 -1.72 7.00 11.15
CA ASN A 21 -2.02 8.32 11.70
C ASN A 21 -3.31 8.26 12.54
N ASP A 22 -3.37 9.09 13.59
CA ASP A 22 -4.55 9.16 14.46
C ASP A 22 -5.77 9.73 13.73
N ASP A 23 -5.54 10.57 12.71
CA ASP A 23 -6.56 11.18 11.85
C ASP A 23 -7.02 10.29 10.70
N ASP A 24 -6.55 9.04 10.62
CA ASP A 24 -7.10 8.04 9.70
C ASP A 24 -8.49 7.63 10.26
N THR A 25 -9.51 8.45 9.99
CA THR A 25 -10.89 8.28 10.49
C THR A 25 -11.89 8.00 9.36
N ASP A 26 -11.53 8.31 8.12
CA ASP A 26 -12.48 8.35 7.01
C ASP A 26 -12.20 7.25 5.99
N GLU A 27 -13.15 6.32 5.83
CA GLU A 27 -13.00 5.19 4.90
C GLU A 27 -12.69 5.65 3.47
N LYS A 28 -13.12 6.85 3.06
CA LYS A 28 -12.81 7.41 1.74
C LYS A 28 -11.34 7.83 1.62
N SER A 29 -10.77 8.41 2.68
CA SER A 29 -9.37 8.80 2.73
C SER A 29 -8.48 7.57 2.65
N ASP A 30 -8.83 6.50 3.39
CA ASP A 30 -8.09 5.24 3.33
C ASP A 30 -8.27 4.48 2.02
N LYS A 31 -9.46 4.54 1.39
CA LYS A 31 -9.66 4.03 0.02
C LYS A 31 -8.73 4.71 -0.97
N ASN A 32 -8.75 6.05 -0.99
CA ASN A 32 -7.88 6.83 -1.86
C ASN A 32 -6.40 6.57 -1.56
N TYR A 33 -6.08 6.34 -0.29
CA TYR A 33 -4.73 6.00 0.13
C TYR A 33 -4.27 4.64 -0.42
N VAL A 34 -5.08 3.58 -0.32
CA VAL A 34 -4.77 2.26 -0.89
C VAL A 34 -4.66 2.33 -2.42
N ILE A 35 -5.50 3.13 -3.09
CA ILE A 35 -5.47 3.34 -4.55
C ILE A 35 -4.16 3.98 -5.01
N ARG A 36 -3.66 4.97 -4.26
CA ARG A 36 -2.41 5.67 -4.58
C ARG A 36 -1.17 4.78 -4.57
N ARG A 37 -1.24 3.58 -3.99
CA ARG A 37 -0.07 2.69 -3.86
C ARG A 37 0.22 1.85 -5.11
N LYS A 38 -0.66 1.90 -6.10
CA LYS A 38 -0.36 1.43 -7.46
C LYS A 38 0.47 2.50 -8.17
N SER A 39 1.80 2.38 -8.08
CA SER A 39 2.70 3.28 -8.81
C SER A 39 2.90 2.79 -10.25
N PRO A 40 3.03 3.71 -11.24
CA PRO A 40 3.42 3.35 -12.61
C PRO A 40 4.75 2.59 -12.70
N GLU A 41 5.64 2.78 -11.72
CA GLU A 41 6.96 2.15 -11.65
C GLU A 41 6.94 0.76 -10.99
N GLY A 42 5.79 0.33 -10.44
CA GLY A 42 5.62 -0.98 -9.80
C GLY A 42 4.79 -0.93 -8.52
N ASN A 43 4.35 -2.11 -8.07
CA ASN A 43 3.62 -2.27 -6.82
C ASN A 43 4.58 -2.42 -5.64
N THR A 44 4.14 -1.99 -4.47
CA THR A 44 4.81 -2.23 -3.18
C THR A 44 4.62 -3.68 -2.73
N ALA A 45 5.50 -4.18 -1.85
CA ALA A 45 5.40 -5.52 -1.29
C ALA A 45 4.14 -5.71 -0.43
N ALA A 46 3.85 -4.71 0.41
CA ALA A 46 2.71 -4.74 1.31
C ALA A 46 2.21 -3.35 1.67
N ILE A 47 1.06 -3.34 2.34
CA ILE A 47 0.52 -2.19 3.03
C ILE A 47 0.46 -2.44 4.54
N CYS A 48 0.90 -1.49 5.35
CA CYS A 48 0.74 -1.52 6.80
C CYS A 48 -0.28 -0.45 7.23
N ILE A 49 -1.36 -0.90 7.87
CA ILE A 49 -2.53 -0.11 8.27
C ILE A 49 -3.10 -0.61 9.60
N TYR A 50 -3.93 0.20 10.26
CA TYR A 50 -4.66 -0.23 11.45
C TYR A 50 -5.65 -1.38 11.17
N PRO A 51 -5.91 -2.28 12.14
CA PRO A 51 -6.76 -3.46 11.94
C PRO A 51 -8.17 -3.15 11.41
N ARG A 52 -8.75 -2.03 11.84
CA ARG A 52 -10.09 -1.57 11.43
C ARG A 52 -10.25 -1.38 9.91
N PHE A 53 -9.15 -1.15 9.19
CA PHE A 53 -9.16 -0.88 7.74
C PHE A 53 -8.87 -2.10 6.87
N ILE A 54 -8.50 -3.24 7.46
CA ILE A 54 -8.14 -4.45 6.71
C ILE A 54 -9.26 -4.92 5.75
N PRO A 55 -10.56 -4.98 6.16
CA PRO A 55 -11.62 -5.43 5.26
C PRO A 55 -11.78 -4.52 4.04
N LEU A 56 -11.68 -3.22 4.28
CA LEU A 56 -11.79 -2.20 3.24
C LEU A 56 -10.61 -2.26 2.27
N ALA A 57 -9.39 -2.31 2.79
CA ALA A 57 -8.19 -2.37 1.97
C ALA A 57 -8.19 -3.61 1.08
N ARG A 58 -8.60 -4.78 1.59
CA ARG A 58 -8.73 -6.00 0.78
C ARG A 58 -9.73 -5.87 -0.35
N LYS A 59 -10.85 -5.15 -0.14
CA LYS A 59 -11.82 -4.87 -1.21
C LYS A 59 -11.19 -3.99 -2.29
N VAL A 60 -10.55 -2.90 -1.90
CA VAL A 60 -9.90 -1.95 -2.83
C VAL A 60 -8.78 -2.61 -3.64
N LEU A 61 -7.89 -3.37 -2.99
CA LEU A 61 -6.79 -4.07 -3.66
C LEU A 61 -7.29 -5.01 -4.77
N ARG A 62 -8.43 -5.69 -4.54
CA ARG A 62 -9.06 -6.54 -5.56
C ARG A 62 -9.68 -5.71 -6.69
N GLU A 63 -10.40 -4.64 -6.35
CA GLU A 63 -11.06 -3.77 -7.32
C GLU A 63 -10.07 -3.06 -8.25
N GLN A 64 -8.88 -2.70 -7.75
CA GLN A 64 -7.83 -2.06 -8.54
C GLN A 64 -6.92 -3.03 -9.32
N GLY A 65 -7.15 -4.33 -9.15
CA GLY A 65 -6.40 -5.39 -9.81
C GLY A 65 -4.99 -5.62 -9.27
N THR A 66 -4.76 -5.34 -7.97
CA THR A 66 -3.49 -5.67 -7.29
C THR A 66 -3.71 -6.53 -6.03
N PRO A 67 -4.38 -7.69 -6.14
CA PRO A 67 -4.66 -8.57 -5.00
C PRO A 67 -3.39 -9.18 -4.38
N GLU A 68 -2.25 -9.12 -5.05
CA GLU A 68 -0.95 -9.64 -4.61
C GLU A 68 -0.27 -8.78 -3.54
N ILE A 69 -0.68 -7.51 -3.40
CA ILE A 69 -0.12 -6.62 -2.36
C ILE A 69 -0.59 -7.13 -1.00
N ARG A 70 0.38 -7.45 -0.12
CA ARG A 70 0.09 -8.01 1.20
C ARG A 70 -0.46 -6.93 2.15
N ILE A 71 -1.17 -7.34 3.19
CA ILE A 71 -1.68 -6.44 4.24
C ILE A 71 -1.03 -6.84 5.56
N ALA A 72 -0.18 -5.96 6.06
CA ALA A 72 0.40 -5.97 7.40
C ALA A 72 -0.43 -5.07 8.34
N THR A 73 -0.33 -5.32 9.64
CA THR A 73 -0.99 -4.51 10.66
C THR A 73 -0.17 -4.54 11.95
N VAL A 74 -0.48 -3.62 12.86
CA VAL A 74 0.13 -3.52 14.18
C VAL A 74 -0.94 -3.72 15.25
N ASN A 75 -0.55 -4.32 16.37
CA ASN A 75 -1.40 -4.60 17.53
C ASN A 75 -0.96 -3.77 18.74
#